data_AF-A0AB36MH92-F1
#
_entry.id   AF-A0AB36MH92-F1
#
_cell.length_a   1.000
_cell.length_b   1.000
_cell.length_c   1.000
_cell.angle_alpha   90.00
_cell.angle_beta   90.00
_cell.angle_gamma   90.00
#
_symmetry.space_group_name_H-M   'P 1'
#
loop_
_entity.id
_entity.type
_entity.pdbx_description
1 polymer ?
#
loop_
_entity_poly.entity_id
_entity_poly.type
_entity_poly.pdbx_seq_one_letter_code
_entity_poly.pdbx_strand_id
1 'polypeptide(L)' 'MKLSEEQLKSLRRTKGEMNVTIIALAKMIGINRRTLSRALKDENIKPLSIQKINNWLLDRYMNN' A
#
# COMPACT_ATOMS: atom_id res chain seq x y z
N MET A 1 6.73 -12.40 2.99
CA MET A 1 5.27 -12.31 3.21
C MET A 1 4.68 -11.47 2.09
N LYS A 2 3.40 -11.68 1.77
CA LYS A 2 2.64 -10.92 0.79
C LYS A 2 1.48 -10.22 1.47
N LEU A 3 0.89 -9.26 0.76
CA LEU A 3 -0.42 -8.71 1.13
C LEU A 3 -1.49 -9.80 0.91
N SER A 4 -2.58 -9.76 1.69
CA SER A 4 -3.79 -10.50 1.30
C SER A 4 -4.39 -9.92 0.02
N GLU A 5 -5.22 -10.69 -0.68
CA GLU A 5 -5.90 -10.21 -1.89
C GLU A 5 -6.75 -8.96 -1.62
N GLU A 6 -7.41 -8.91 -0.46
CA GLU A 6 -8.21 -7.76 -0.02
C GLU A 6 -7.35 -6.52 0.20
N GLN A 7 -6.21 -6.67 0.89
CA GLN A 7 -5.24 -5.58 1.09
C GLN A 7 -4.71 -5.08 -0.25
N LEU A 8 -4.38 -5.98 -1.17
CA LEU A 8 -3.92 -5.62 -2.51
C LEU A 8 -4.99 -4.86 -3.30
N LYS A 9 -6.25 -5.31 -3.23
CA LYS A 9 -7.40 -4.67 -3.88
C LYS A 9 -7.64 -3.27 -3.31
N SER A 10 -7.65 -3.13 -2.00
CA SER A 10 -7.81 -1.85 -1.31
C SER A 10 -6.69 -0.87 -1.66
N LEU A 11 -5.44 -1.34 -1.69
CA LEU A 11 -4.28 -0.54 -2.08
C LEU A 11 -4.36 -0.04 -3.54
N ARG A 12 -4.75 -0.91 -4.47
CA ARG A 12 -4.96 -0.55 -5.89
C ARG A 12 -6.09 0.46 -6.05
N ARG A 13 -7.21 0.23 -5.37
CA ARG A 13 -8.37 1.13 -5.38
C ARG A 13 -7.99 2.51 -4.85
N THR A 14 -7.32 2.56 -3.70
CA THR A 14 -6.83 3.79 -3.09
C THR A 14 -5.94 4.60 -4.03
N LYS A 15 -4.99 3.94 -4.69
CA LYS A 15 -4.14 4.60 -5.69
C LYS A 15 -4.96 5.26 -6.81
N GLY A 16 -6.00 4.56 -7.29
CA GLY A 16 -6.90 5.06 -8.33
C GLY A 16 -7.75 6.24 -7.85
N GLU A 17 -8.38 6.10 -6.68
CA GLU A 17 -9.22 7.15 -6.07
C GLU A 17 -8.46 8.44 -5.81
N MET A 18 -7.22 8.36 -5.35
CA MET A 18 -6.39 9.53 -5.09
C MET A 18 -5.72 10.09 -6.36
N ASN A 19 -5.79 9.37 -7.49
CA ASN A 19 -5.09 9.69 -8.73
C ASN A 19 -3.60 10.04 -8.54
N VAL A 20 -2.92 9.29 -7.65
CA VAL A 20 -1.51 9.54 -7.30
C VAL A 20 -0.55 8.59 -8.02
N THR A 21 0.67 9.06 -8.22
CA THR A 21 1.77 8.22 -8.69
C THR A 21 2.16 7.20 -7.61
N ILE A 22 2.80 6.09 -8.02
CA ILE A 22 3.36 5.10 -7.08
C ILE A 22 4.39 5.77 -6.13
N ILE A 23 5.12 6.77 -6.61
CA ILE A 23 6.10 7.50 -5.80
C ILE A 23 5.41 8.29 -4.69
N ALA A 24 4.36 9.04 -5.03
CA ALA A 24 3.60 9.82 -4.06
C ALA A 24 2.93 8.92 -3.01
N LEU A 25 2.28 7.84 -3.44
CA LEU A 25 1.65 6.89 -2.53
C LEU A 25 2.66 6.22 -1.59
N ALA A 26 3.85 5.84 -2.10
CA ALA A 26 4.89 5.25 -1.26
C ALA A 26 5.39 6.23 -0.19
N LYS A 27 5.51 7.52 -0.53
CA LYS A 27 5.84 8.58 0.43
C LYS A 27 4.76 8.73 1.50
N MET A 28 3.48 8.74 1.11
CA MET A 28 2.35 8.82 2.06
C MET A 28 2.32 7.65 3.05
N ILE A 29 2.59 6.44 2.58
CA ILE A 29 2.65 5.22 3.43
C ILE A 29 3.95 5.15 4.26
N GLY A 30 4.99 5.92 3.91
CA GLY A 30 6.29 5.88 4.58
C GLY A 30 7.12 4.62 4.23
N ILE A 31 7.05 4.18 2.96
CA ILE A 31 7.83 3.05 2.42
C ILE A 31 8.56 3.45 1.13
N ASN A 32 9.52 2.62 0.70
CA ASN A 32 10.23 2.84 -0.56
C ASN A 32 9.30 2.55 -1.77
N ARG A 33 9.38 3.38 -2.82
CA ARG A 33 8.70 3.19 -4.11
C ARG A 33 8.86 1.77 -4.67
N ARG A 34 10.07 1.19 -4.61
CA ARG A 34 10.33 -0.18 -5.09
C ARG A 34 9.56 -1.20 -4.27
N THR A 35 9.47 -1.03 -2.95
CA THR A 35 8.67 -1.90 -2.08
C THR A 35 7.19 -1.82 -2.44
N LEU A 36 6.64 -0.62 -2.63
CA LEU A 36 5.25 -0.46 -3.06
C LEU A 36 5.00 -1.06 -4.45
N SER A 37 5.93 -0.88 -5.39
CA SER A 37 5.83 -1.46 -6.73
C SER A 37 5.80 -2.99 -6.70
N ARG A 38 6.55 -3.62 -5.79
CA ARG A 38 6.54 -5.09 -5.58
C ARG A 38 5.23 -5.53 -4.92
N ALA A 39 4.77 -4.80 -3.91
CA ALA A 39 3.50 -5.06 -3.25
C ALA A 39 2.33 -5.08 -4.25
N LEU A 40 2.25 -4.07 -5.14
CA LEU A 40 1.21 -3.96 -6.16
C LEU A 40 1.24 -5.08 -7.21
N LYS A 41 2.36 -5.77 -7.37
CA LYS A 41 2.56 -6.93 -8.25
C LYS A 41 2.34 -8.27 -7.53
N ASP A 42 1.81 -8.25 -6.31
CA ASP A 42 1.66 -9.44 -5.46
C ASP A 42 2.99 -10.16 -5.17
N GLU A 43 4.10 -9.42 -5.11
CA GLU A 43 5.38 -9.99 -4.76
C GLU A 43 5.63 -10.00 -3.24
N ASN A 44 6.55 -10.86 -2.82
CA ASN A 44 7.03 -10.89 -1.44
C ASN A 44 7.73 -9.59 -1.05
N ILE A 45 7.34 -9.03 0.10
CA ILE A 45 7.97 -7.85 0.71
C ILE A 45 8.27 -8.11 2.20
N LYS A 46 9.00 -7.17 2.82
CA LYS A 46 9.34 -7.25 4.24
C LYS A 46 8.07 -7.14 5.11
N PRO A 47 7.92 -7.93 6.18
CA PRO A 47 6.77 -7.86 7.09
C PRO A 47 6.50 -6.45 7.62
N LEU A 48 7.54 -5.71 7.99
CA LEU A 48 7.42 -4.31 8.43
C LEU A 48 6.77 -3.40 7.37
N SER A 49 7.00 -3.66 6.08
CA SER A 49 6.36 -2.90 5.00
C SER A 49 4.88 -3.26 4.83
N ILE A 50 4.51 -4.52 5.06
CA ILE A 50 3.10 -4.94 5.09
C ILE A 50 2.37 -4.24 6.24
N GLN A 51 2.97 -4.24 7.43
CA GLN A 51 2.39 -3.56 8.59
C GLN A 51 2.16 -2.07 8.32
N LYS A 52 3.13 -1.37 7.73
CA LYS A 52 2.98 0.04 7.34
C LYS A 52 1.86 0.27 6.33
N ILE A 53 1.76 -0.58 5.30
CA ILE A 53 0.68 -0.51 4.31
C ILE A 53 -0.68 -0.71 5.00
N ASN A 54 -0.80 -1.72 5.87
CA ASN A 54 -2.06 -2.04 6.55
C ASN A 54 -2.48 -0.94 7.51
N ASN A 55 -1.57 -0.43 8.34
CA ASN A 55 -1.87 0.68 9.25
C ASN A 55 -2.36 1.90 8.47
N TRP A 56 -1.65 2.26 7.39
CA TRP A 56 -2.05 3.40 6.57
C TRP A 56 -3.42 3.21 5.89
N LEU A 57 -3.72 2.00 5.40
CA LEU A 57 -5.04 1.70 4.84
C LEU A 57 -6.13 1.79 5.91
N LEU A 58 -5.90 1.25 7.11
CA LEU A 58 -6.83 1.32 8.24
C LEU A 58 -7.08 2.76 8.68
N ASP A 59 -6.02 3.55 8.83
CA ASP A 59 -6.11 4.98 9.17
C ASP A 59 -6.97 5.73 8.14
N ARG A 60 -6.84 5.39 6.85
CA ARG A 60 -7.64 6.00 5.79
C ARG A 60 -9.12 5.62 5.89
N TYR A 61 -9.45 4.38 6.26
CA TYR A 61 -10.84 3.95 6.43
C TYR A 61 -11.50 4.47 7.70
N MET A 62 -10.72 4.67 8.77
CA MET A 62 -11.25 5.17 10.05
C MET A 62 -11.47 6.69 10.03
N ASN A 63 -10.75 7.41 9.17
CA ASN A 63 -10.81 8.87 9.06
C ASN A 63 -11.63 9.38 7.85
N ASN A 64 -12.30 8.51 7.10
CA ASN A 64 -13.24 8.83 6.02
C ASN A 64 -14.66 8.42 6.42
#